data_AF-A0A512D9Q4-F1
#
_entry.id   AF-A0A512D9Q4-F1
#
_cell.length_a   1.000
_cell.length_b   1.000
_cell.length_c   1.000
_cell.angle_alpha   90.00
_cell.angle_beta   90.00
_cell.angle_gamma   90.00
#
_symmetry.space_group_name_H-M   'P 1'
#
loop_
_entity.id
_entity.type
_entity.pdbx_description
1 polymer ?
#
loop_
_entity_poly.entity_id
_entity_poly.type
_entity_poly.pdbx_seq_one_letter_code
_entity_poly.pdbx_strand_id
1 'polypeptide(L)'
;MPLTTPYTLVPTPPRRRALDALATRLPRVGLDGVLADLDRAAEPCDVPGRAAGRGFTWAPEDRDDTSWTPQGLACLRSGDVVLVAWYARRRLGVATRGSRLTVVDRRDPEQPRYGHVLLTTPRRLPGAPTLGRVGVHAGGIAVVGDLLYVADTLGGVRVFRLADVVAVPRRRLDAALPWRGAGTRTLGRRLTGGYTALGHDHVLPELMRLRAGVRAGLRRLRWSFLSVGELDGRPCLVAGEYGRKGSTPRLAVYALDPRTGLPAVDPDGRCRPVEVHEDQPPRMQGAAVAGSTWYLTASTGEGNPGDLHVGTPGHLRRHRGVLPTGPEDVDWARPGEELWCQTEWPGRRWVFPIDVRRWPGPPGADEADGGADAAGAGHAHPAGSAGGG
;
A
#
# COMPACT_ATOMS: atom_id res chain seq x y z
N MET A 1 -11.81 27.92 17.49
CA MET A 1 -10.61 27.28 16.88
C MET A 1 -11.08 26.16 15.97
N PRO A 2 -10.76 26.16 14.67
CA PRO A 2 -11.27 25.13 13.78
C PRO A 2 -10.59 23.80 14.12
N LEU A 3 -11.42 22.83 14.52
CA LEU A 3 -11.06 21.46 14.85
C LEU A 3 -10.30 20.86 13.65
N THR A 4 -9.04 20.51 13.86
CA THR A 4 -8.28 19.71 12.89
C THR A 4 -8.97 18.36 12.71
N THR A 5 -9.46 18.07 11.51
CA THR A 5 -10.14 16.81 11.19
C THR A 5 -9.15 15.64 11.28
N PRO A 6 -9.54 14.49 11.88
CA PRO A 6 -8.66 13.36 12.23
C PRO A 6 -7.98 12.64 11.05
N TYR A 7 -8.31 13.09 9.85
CA TYR A 7 -7.90 12.55 8.55
C TYR A 7 -6.86 13.45 7.86
N THR A 8 -6.63 14.67 8.35
CA THR A 8 -5.77 15.64 7.63
C THR A 8 -4.31 15.17 7.54
N LEU A 9 -3.76 15.21 6.33
CA LEU A 9 -2.34 15.03 6.06
C LEU A 9 -1.66 16.36 5.74
N VAL A 10 -0.39 16.50 6.14
CA VAL A 10 0.46 17.66 5.82
C VAL A 10 1.73 17.19 5.10
N PRO A 11 1.93 17.53 3.82
CA PRO A 11 3.12 17.17 3.09
C PRO A 11 4.39 17.81 3.69
N THR A 12 5.48 17.05 3.78
CA THR A 12 6.81 17.59 4.10
C THR A 12 7.57 17.92 2.82
N PRO A 13 8.50 18.89 2.83
CA PRO A 13 9.42 19.08 1.71
C PRO A 13 10.16 17.78 1.34
N PRO A 14 10.38 17.50 0.04
CA PRO A 14 11.08 16.30 -0.39
C PRO A 14 12.57 16.35 -0.05
N ARG A 15 13.14 15.22 0.35
CA ARG A 15 14.55 15.09 0.77
C ARG A 15 15.54 14.98 -0.40
N ARG A 16 15.29 15.67 -1.52
CA ARG A 16 16.07 15.58 -2.77
C ARG A 16 17.58 15.70 -2.51
N ARG A 17 17.99 16.75 -1.80
CA ARG A 17 19.40 16.97 -1.42
C ARG A 17 20.05 15.82 -0.65
N ALA A 18 19.30 15.04 0.12
CA ALA A 18 19.85 13.87 0.83
C ALA A 18 19.94 12.64 -0.09
N LEU A 19 18.98 12.48 -1.01
CA LEU A 19 18.97 11.45 -2.03
C LEU A 19 20.07 11.67 -3.08
N ASP A 20 20.34 12.92 -3.46
CA ASP A 20 21.41 13.26 -4.38
C ASP A 20 22.77 12.95 -3.76
N ALA A 21 22.98 13.33 -2.49
CA ALA A 21 24.20 13.00 -1.74
C ALA A 21 24.39 11.48 -1.52
N LEU A 22 23.31 10.70 -1.50
CA LEU A 22 23.38 9.25 -1.47
C LEU A 22 23.82 8.70 -2.84
N ALA A 23 23.25 9.23 -3.92
CA ALA A 23 23.56 8.82 -5.30
C ALA A 23 24.99 9.17 -5.73
N THR A 24 25.67 10.14 -5.10
CA THR A 24 27.10 10.37 -5.34
C THR A 24 28.01 9.28 -4.73
N ARG A 25 27.48 8.41 -3.86
CA ARG A 25 28.25 7.39 -3.14
C ARG A 25 27.84 5.96 -3.49
N LEU A 26 26.56 5.75 -3.79
CA LEU A 26 25.99 4.46 -4.14
C LEU A 26 25.26 4.55 -5.49
N PRO A 27 25.37 3.54 -6.35
CA PRO A 27 24.65 3.53 -7.63
C PRO A 27 23.14 3.58 -7.41
N ARG A 28 22.47 4.55 -8.03
CA ARG A 28 21.01 4.58 -8.14
C ARG A 28 20.61 3.68 -9.31
N VAL A 29 19.92 2.59 -9.00
CA VAL A 29 19.57 1.53 -9.96
C VAL A 29 18.08 1.46 -10.26
N GLY A 30 17.24 2.07 -9.41
CA GLY A 30 15.78 2.05 -9.56
C GLY A 30 15.18 0.65 -9.44
N LEU A 31 13.87 0.55 -9.67
CA LEU A 31 13.14 -0.73 -9.63
C LEU A 31 13.66 -1.73 -10.68
N ASP A 32 13.96 -1.26 -11.90
CA ASP A 32 14.44 -2.12 -12.97
C ASP A 32 15.81 -2.73 -12.66
N GLY A 33 16.67 -2.01 -11.93
CA GLY A 33 17.91 -2.57 -11.42
C GLY A 33 17.69 -3.72 -10.44
N VAL A 34 16.66 -3.64 -9.60
CA VAL A 34 16.29 -4.75 -8.70
C VAL A 34 15.76 -5.95 -9.50
N LEU A 35 14.89 -5.69 -10.48
CA LEU A 35 14.34 -6.74 -11.35
C LEU A 35 15.42 -7.46 -12.17
N ALA A 36 16.51 -6.76 -12.51
CA ALA A 36 17.66 -7.35 -13.19
C ALA A 36 18.57 -8.17 -12.25
N ASP A 37 18.45 -8.01 -10.93
CA ASP A 37 19.32 -8.62 -9.90
C ASP A 37 18.51 -9.41 -8.85
N LEU A 38 17.45 -10.09 -9.29
CA LEU A 38 16.66 -10.98 -8.42
C LEU A 38 17.48 -12.22 -8.08
N ASP A 39 17.48 -12.63 -6.82
CA ASP A 39 18.34 -13.71 -6.30
C ASP A 39 17.54 -14.90 -5.74
N ARG A 40 16.20 -14.83 -5.72
CA ARG A 40 15.31 -15.88 -5.19
C ARG A 40 14.27 -16.32 -6.20
N ALA A 41 13.73 -17.51 -5.97
CA ALA A 41 12.62 -18.08 -6.72
C ALA A 41 11.43 -18.28 -5.79
N ALA A 42 10.24 -17.93 -6.27
CA ALA A 42 8.97 -18.30 -5.68
C ALA A 42 8.44 -19.57 -6.39
N GLU A 43 7.54 -20.28 -5.73
CA GLU A 43 7.00 -21.56 -6.22
C GLU A 43 5.54 -21.35 -6.64
N PRO A 44 5.17 -21.57 -7.92
CA PRO A 44 3.77 -21.52 -8.32
C PRO A 44 2.98 -22.61 -7.58
N CYS A 45 1.78 -22.28 -7.12
CA CYS A 45 0.96 -23.22 -6.37
C CYS A 45 -0.54 -22.92 -6.48
N ASP A 46 -1.36 -23.93 -6.27
CA ASP A 46 -2.77 -23.74 -5.98
C ASP A 46 -2.94 -23.14 -4.58
N VAL A 47 -3.74 -22.08 -4.49
CA VAL A 47 -3.92 -21.33 -3.25
C VAL A 47 -5.27 -21.69 -2.64
N PRO A 48 -5.33 -22.06 -1.35
CA PRO A 48 -6.57 -22.54 -0.74
C PRO A 48 -7.56 -21.38 -0.56
N GLY A 49 -8.71 -21.46 -1.23
CA GLY A 49 -9.80 -20.48 -1.07
C GLY A 49 -10.65 -20.41 -2.32
N ARG A 50 -11.97 -20.27 -2.19
CA ARG A 50 -12.88 -20.28 -3.35
C ARG A 50 -12.65 -19.12 -4.32
N ALA A 51 -12.22 -17.98 -3.78
CA ALA A 51 -11.93 -16.77 -4.56
C ALA A 51 -10.50 -16.74 -5.12
N ALA A 52 -9.60 -17.54 -4.58
CA ALA A 52 -8.20 -17.55 -4.98
C ALA A 52 -8.02 -18.32 -6.29
N GLY A 53 -7.35 -17.69 -7.26
CA GLY A 53 -6.81 -18.38 -8.42
C GLY A 53 -5.44 -19.02 -8.13
N ARG A 54 -4.85 -19.62 -9.16
CA ARG A 54 -3.48 -20.16 -9.08
C ARG A 54 -2.50 -19.00 -8.86
N GLY A 55 -1.69 -19.12 -7.82
CA GLY A 55 -0.79 -18.09 -7.35
C GLY A 55 0.62 -18.63 -7.17
N PHE A 56 1.35 -18.08 -6.20
CA PHE A 56 2.64 -18.63 -5.79
C PHE A 56 2.82 -18.53 -4.27
N THR A 57 3.75 -19.31 -3.75
CA THR A 57 4.31 -19.20 -2.41
C THR A 57 5.79 -18.83 -2.47
N TRP A 58 6.35 -18.45 -1.33
CA TRP A 58 7.73 -18.00 -1.22
C TRP A 58 8.69 -19.17 -1.07
N ALA A 59 9.99 -18.93 -1.30
CA ALA A 59 11.03 -19.87 -0.90
C ALA A 59 10.89 -20.20 0.60
N PRO A 60 11.25 -21.43 1.04
CA PRO A 60 11.02 -21.87 2.42
C PRO A 60 11.52 -20.89 3.49
N GLU A 61 12.66 -20.24 3.26
CA GLU A 61 13.25 -19.30 4.22
C GLU A 61 12.36 -18.08 4.47
N ASP A 62 11.63 -17.61 3.45
CA ASP A 62 10.75 -16.45 3.54
C ASP A 62 9.29 -16.86 3.81
N ARG A 63 8.87 -18.06 3.39
CA ARG A 63 7.55 -18.62 3.69
C ARG A 63 7.39 -18.91 5.18
N ASP A 64 8.43 -19.45 5.80
CA ASP A 64 8.38 -19.98 7.17
C ASP A 64 8.99 -18.99 8.19
N ASP A 65 9.54 -17.84 7.74
CA ASP A 65 10.14 -16.84 8.63
C ASP A 65 9.12 -16.25 9.62
N THR A 66 9.38 -16.42 10.91
CA THR A 66 8.56 -15.85 12.00
C THR A 66 8.97 -14.44 12.40
N SER A 67 10.08 -13.93 11.88
CA SER A 67 10.66 -12.62 12.18
C SER A 67 10.17 -11.52 11.25
N TRP A 68 9.80 -11.86 10.01
CA TRP A 68 9.16 -10.96 9.05
C TRP A 68 7.71 -11.37 8.81
N THR A 69 6.83 -10.40 8.63
CA THR A 69 5.40 -10.63 8.34
C THR A 69 4.99 -9.74 7.16
N PRO A 70 4.41 -10.31 6.08
CA PRO A 70 3.92 -9.53 4.95
C PRO A 70 2.58 -8.88 5.33
N GLN A 71 2.34 -7.68 4.83
CA GLN A 71 1.11 -6.94 5.11
C GLN A 71 0.60 -6.24 3.85
N GLY A 72 1.37 -5.29 3.31
CA GLY A 72 0.97 -4.53 2.12
C GLY A 72 1.25 -5.24 0.80
N LEU A 73 0.46 -4.95 -0.23
CA LEU A 73 0.62 -5.45 -1.59
C LEU A 73 0.33 -4.35 -2.60
N ALA A 74 1.11 -4.27 -3.67
CA ALA A 74 0.81 -3.43 -4.83
C ALA A 74 1.18 -4.13 -6.13
N CYS A 75 0.38 -3.92 -7.17
CA CYS A 75 0.58 -4.46 -8.50
C CYS A 75 1.04 -3.38 -9.46
N LEU A 76 2.00 -3.72 -10.31
CA LEU A 76 2.53 -2.87 -11.37
C LEU A 76 2.54 -3.65 -12.68
N ARG A 77 2.61 -2.93 -13.81
CA ARG A 77 2.75 -3.52 -15.15
C ARG A 77 1.66 -4.58 -15.40
N SER A 78 0.42 -4.22 -15.10
CA SER A 78 -0.74 -5.11 -15.26
C SER A 78 -0.66 -6.43 -14.49
N GLY A 79 0.09 -6.44 -13.38
CA GLY A 79 0.31 -7.63 -12.56
C GLY A 79 1.63 -8.35 -12.83
N ASP A 80 2.41 -7.99 -13.85
CA ASP A 80 3.71 -8.64 -14.13
C ASP A 80 4.75 -8.40 -13.02
N VAL A 81 4.60 -7.33 -12.25
CA VAL A 81 5.43 -7.02 -11.10
C VAL A 81 4.55 -6.82 -9.88
N VAL A 82 4.85 -7.54 -8.80
CA VAL A 82 4.15 -7.43 -7.52
C VAL A 82 5.12 -6.95 -6.45
N LEU A 83 4.73 -5.92 -5.71
CA LEU A 83 5.44 -5.47 -4.52
C LEU A 83 4.71 -6.00 -3.31
N VAL A 84 5.48 -6.55 -2.36
CA VAL A 84 4.96 -6.97 -1.06
C VAL A 84 5.72 -6.26 0.04
N ALA A 85 5.02 -5.54 0.91
CA ALA A 85 5.62 -4.92 2.08
C ALA A 85 5.66 -5.89 3.26
N TRP A 86 6.80 -5.91 3.94
CA TRP A 86 7.04 -6.72 5.12
C TRP A 86 7.51 -5.85 6.27
N TYR A 87 7.13 -6.20 7.49
CA TYR A 87 7.72 -5.63 8.69
C TYR A 87 8.36 -6.70 9.57
N ALA A 88 9.43 -6.30 10.23
CA ALA A 88 10.09 -7.14 11.22
C ALA A 88 9.35 -7.03 12.55
N ARG A 89 8.89 -8.17 13.08
CA ARG A 89 8.26 -8.26 14.40
C ARG A 89 9.23 -7.74 15.46
N ARG A 90 8.74 -6.84 16.33
CA ARG A 90 9.53 -6.32 17.44
C ARG A 90 9.73 -7.44 18.46
N ARG A 91 10.97 -7.66 18.88
CA ARG A 91 11.31 -8.50 20.03
C ARG A 91 11.80 -7.60 21.16
N LEU A 92 11.35 -7.86 22.39
CA LEU A 92 11.75 -7.07 23.55
C LEU A 92 13.28 -7.08 23.68
N GLY A 93 13.89 -5.92 23.94
CA GLY A 93 15.35 -5.79 24.07
C GLY A 93 16.15 -5.85 22.77
N VAL A 94 15.52 -6.10 21.61
CA VAL A 94 16.20 -6.17 20.31
C VAL A 94 15.71 -5.04 19.40
N ALA A 95 16.64 -4.29 18.81
CA ALA A 95 16.28 -3.34 17.76
C ALA A 95 15.55 -4.11 16.64
N THR A 96 14.40 -3.60 16.18
CA THR A 96 13.63 -4.20 15.05
C THR A 96 14.55 -4.41 13.82
N ARG A 97 14.16 -5.09 12.73
CA ARG A 97 14.91 -5.02 11.43
C ARG A 97 14.33 -4.02 10.43
N GLY A 98 13.08 -3.59 10.65
CA GLY A 98 12.46 -2.43 10.01
C GLY A 98 11.35 -2.89 9.10
N SER A 99 11.16 -2.17 8.00
CA SER A 99 10.25 -2.53 6.93
C SER A 99 11.05 -2.75 5.65
N ARG A 100 10.67 -3.74 4.86
CA ARG A 100 11.26 -4.02 3.54
C ARG A 100 10.15 -4.22 2.51
N LEU A 101 10.50 -4.09 1.25
CA LEU A 101 9.70 -4.57 0.14
C LEU A 101 10.33 -5.87 -0.38
N THR A 102 9.49 -6.75 -0.89
CA THR A 102 9.88 -7.78 -1.84
C THR A 102 9.37 -7.37 -3.20
N VAL A 103 10.26 -7.30 -4.18
CA VAL A 103 9.93 -7.08 -5.58
C VAL A 103 9.84 -8.44 -6.24
N VAL A 104 8.68 -8.79 -6.79
CA VAL A 104 8.43 -10.04 -7.50
C VAL A 104 8.28 -9.74 -8.99
N ASP A 105 9.03 -10.45 -9.81
CA ASP A 105 8.82 -10.55 -11.25
C ASP A 105 8.08 -11.84 -11.56
N ARG A 106 6.94 -11.70 -12.22
CA ARG A 106 6.06 -12.82 -12.59
C ARG A 106 5.66 -12.79 -14.05
N ARG A 107 6.50 -12.18 -14.91
CA ARG A 107 6.35 -12.26 -16.36
C ARG A 107 6.36 -13.69 -16.87
N ASP A 108 7.15 -14.56 -16.22
CA ASP A 108 6.96 -16.01 -16.28
C ASP A 108 6.22 -16.46 -15.02
N PRO A 109 4.89 -16.73 -15.09
CA PRO A 109 4.10 -17.13 -13.94
C PRO A 109 4.45 -18.54 -13.42
N GLU A 110 5.14 -19.37 -14.20
CA GLU A 110 5.62 -20.69 -13.75
C GLU A 110 6.96 -20.60 -13.04
N GLN A 111 7.71 -19.51 -13.21
CA GLN A 111 9.01 -19.30 -12.57
C GLN A 111 9.14 -17.88 -11.98
N PRO A 112 8.24 -17.49 -11.06
CA PRO A 112 8.31 -16.17 -10.45
C PRO A 112 9.61 -16.01 -9.67
N ARG A 113 10.29 -14.88 -9.85
CA ARG A 113 11.54 -14.55 -9.16
C ARG A 113 11.36 -13.33 -8.30
N TYR A 114 12.13 -13.22 -7.22
CA TYR A 114 12.01 -12.06 -6.34
C TYR A 114 13.33 -11.68 -5.64
N GLY A 115 13.32 -10.47 -5.08
CA GLY A 115 14.43 -9.90 -4.32
C GLY A 115 13.92 -8.88 -3.30
N HIS A 116 14.72 -8.62 -2.25
CA HIS A 116 14.32 -7.73 -1.16
C HIS A 116 14.97 -6.36 -1.23
N VAL A 117 14.19 -5.33 -0.89
CA VAL A 117 14.63 -3.92 -0.83
C VAL A 117 14.31 -3.34 0.54
N LEU A 118 15.32 -2.93 1.30
CA LEU A 118 15.10 -2.38 2.64
C LEU A 118 14.62 -0.93 2.59
N LEU A 119 13.54 -0.60 3.31
CA LEU A 119 13.04 0.77 3.40
C LEU A 119 13.86 1.58 4.42
N THR A 120 14.34 2.75 3.99
CA THR A 120 15.23 3.58 4.80
C THR A 120 14.78 5.04 4.87
N THR A 121 15.22 5.76 5.89
CA THR A 121 15.06 7.21 5.99
C THR A 121 16.42 7.86 5.86
N PRO A 122 16.69 8.66 4.82
CA PRO A 122 17.94 9.38 4.71
C PRO A 122 18.00 10.49 5.76
N ARG A 123 19.16 10.62 6.41
CA ARG A 123 19.46 11.66 7.40
C ARG A 123 20.75 12.38 7.01
N ARG A 124 20.73 13.71 7.08
CA ARG A 124 21.95 14.51 7.02
C ARG A 124 22.49 14.67 8.43
N LEU A 125 23.72 14.21 8.64
CA LEU A 125 24.55 14.55 9.79
C LEU A 125 25.77 15.33 9.29
N PRO A 126 26.43 16.15 10.13
CA PRO A 126 27.69 16.79 9.76
C PRO A 126 28.69 15.73 9.27
N GLY A 127 29.23 15.90 8.05
CA GLY A 127 30.28 15.04 7.46
C GLY A 127 29.81 13.91 6.53
N ALA A 128 28.57 13.40 6.61
CA ALA A 128 28.10 12.36 5.68
C ALA A 128 26.56 12.15 5.69
N PRO A 129 25.95 11.74 4.56
CA PRO A 129 24.62 11.16 4.59
C PRO A 129 24.63 9.86 5.41
N THR A 130 23.57 9.61 6.15
CA THR A 130 23.36 8.38 6.93
C THR A 130 21.99 7.82 6.63
N LEU A 131 21.84 6.50 6.74
CA LEU A 131 20.56 5.83 6.55
C LEU A 131 20.04 5.36 7.90
N GLY A 132 18.79 5.72 8.16
CA GLY A 132 18.01 5.21 9.28
C GLY A 132 17.00 4.19 8.80
N ARG A 133 16.50 3.38 9.72
CA ARG A 133 15.49 2.37 9.42
C ARG A 133 14.09 2.97 9.41
N VAL A 134 13.27 2.48 8.50
CA VAL A 134 11.82 2.66 8.59
C VAL A 134 11.30 1.56 9.52
N GLY A 135 10.81 1.96 10.69
CA GLY A 135 10.34 1.05 11.73
C GLY A 135 8.82 1.12 11.88
N VAL A 136 8.10 0.88 10.77
CA VAL A 136 6.63 0.92 10.73
C VAL A 136 6.10 -0.46 10.36
N HIS A 137 4.81 -0.70 10.56
CA HIS A 137 4.17 -1.95 10.15
C HIS A 137 4.16 -2.10 8.62
N ALA A 138 4.21 -0.98 7.88
CA ALA A 138 4.06 -0.96 6.43
C ALA A 138 2.83 -1.79 6.01
N GLY A 139 1.72 -1.55 6.73
CA GLY A 139 0.53 -2.40 6.71
C GLY A 139 -0.16 -2.45 5.34
N GLY A 140 -0.16 -1.33 4.62
CA GLY A 140 -0.52 -1.30 3.20
C GLY A 140 0.36 -0.36 2.40
N ILE A 141 0.44 -0.66 1.12
CA ILE A 141 1.23 0.08 0.14
C ILE A 141 0.40 0.39 -1.09
N ALA A 142 0.73 1.48 -1.75
CA ALA A 142 0.04 1.93 -2.95
C ALA A 142 1.06 2.53 -3.91
N VAL A 143 0.86 2.38 -5.22
CA VAL A 143 1.78 2.93 -6.22
C VAL A 143 1.03 3.84 -7.20
N VAL A 144 1.51 5.08 -7.35
CA VAL A 144 1.02 6.03 -8.36
C VAL A 144 2.21 6.49 -9.20
N GLY A 145 2.27 6.03 -10.45
CA GLY A 145 3.44 6.25 -11.30
C GLY A 145 4.72 5.68 -10.65
N ASP A 146 5.68 6.55 -10.35
CA ASP A 146 6.94 6.21 -9.67
C ASP A 146 6.87 6.34 -8.14
N LEU A 147 5.75 6.84 -7.59
CA LEU A 147 5.59 7.09 -6.16
C LEU A 147 5.05 5.85 -5.46
N LEU A 148 5.80 5.35 -4.48
CA LEU A 148 5.35 4.33 -3.54
C LEU A 148 4.90 5.00 -2.24
N TYR A 149 3.65 4.78 -1.88
CA TYR A 149 3.06 5.13 -0.60
C TYR A 149 3.14 3.95 0.36
N VAL A 150 3.54 4.23 1.60
CA VAL A 150 3.62 3.23 2.66
C VAL A 150 2.92 3.75 3.90
N ALA A 151 1.94 3.01 4.40
CA ALA A 151 1.21 3.35 5.61
C ALA A 151 2.14 3.46 6.84
N ASP A 152 2.01 4.55 7.59
CA ASP A 152 2.59 4.73 8.91
C ASP A 152 1.45 4.92 9.90
N THR A 153 1.10 3.85 10.62
CA THR A 153 -0.12 3.71 11.44
C THR A 153 -0.50 4.95 12.25
N LEU A 154 0.47 5.66 12.82
CA LEU A 154 0.22 6.89 13.57
C LEU A 154 0.83 8.13 12.91
N GLY A 155 1.77 7.94 11.98
CA GLY A 155 2.51 9.02 11.32
C GLY A 155 1.85 9.57 10.06
N GLY A 156 0.85 8.89 9.49
CA GLY A 156 0.24 9.21 8.20
C GLY A 156 0.78 8.30 7.11
N VAL A 157 1.45 8.88 6.12
CA VAL A 157 1.97 8.14 4.95
C VAL A 157 3.43 8.51 4.69
N ARG A 158 4.25 7.52 4.35
CA ARG A 158 5.62 7.71 3.86
C ARG A 158 5.64 7.54 2.37
N VAL A 159 6.37 8.42 1.68
CA VAL A 159 6.46 8.42 0.23
C VAL A 159 7.90 8.12 -0.17
N PHE A 160 8.04 7.17 -1.08
CA PHE A 160 9.30 6.76 -1.71
C PHE A 160 9.16 6.91 -3.22
N ARG A 161 10.29 6.88 -3.93
CA ARG A 161 10.32 6.84 -5.39
C ARG A 161 11.00 5.56 -5.84
N LEU A 162 10.34 4.75 -6.65
CA LEU A 162 10.87 3.47 -7.09
C LEU A 162 12.15 3.65 -7.94
N ALA A 163 12.29 4.77 -8.65
CA ALA A 163 13.53 5.15 -9.33
C ALA A 163 14.71 5.48 -8.39
N ASP A 164 14.47 5.74 -7.10
CA ASP A 164 15.51 6.12 -6.13
C ASP A 164 16.09 4.92 -5.36
N VAL A 165 15.78 3.67 -5.76
CA VAL A 165 16.46 2.49 -5.22
C VAL A 165 17.96 2.59 -5.48
N VAL A 166 18.76 2.33 -4.45
CA VAL A 166 20.22 2.28 -4.56
C VAL A 166 20.75 0.89 -4.24
N ALA A 167 21.76 0.46 -4.99
CA ALA A 167 22.48 -0.77 -4.76
C ALA A 167 23.55 -0.57 -3.66
N VAL A 168 23.71 -1.56 -2.79
CA VAL A 168 24.66 -1.59 -1.68
C VAL A 168 25.61 -2.78 -1.90
N PRO A 169 26.74 -2.59 -2.61
CA PRO A 169 27.62 -3.70 -2.96
C PRO A 169 28.22 -4.39 -1.72
N ARG A 170 28.09 -5.72 -1.65
CA ARG A 170 28.60 -6.57 -0.54
C ARG A 170 30.11 -6.40 -0.25
N ARG A 171 30.90 -5.90 -1.21
CA ARG A 171 32.38 -5.84 -1.14
C ARG A 171 33.00 -4.45 -0.93
N ARG A 172 32.24 -3.34 -0.91
CA ARG A 172 32.78 -1.97 -0.65
C ARG A 172 32.62 -1.55 0.81
N LEU A 173 33.07 -2.41 1.72
CA LEU A 173 32.72 -2.37 3.15
C LEU A 173 33.47 -1.32 3.99
N ASP A 174 34.35 -0.50 3.40
CA ASP A 174 35.04 0.59 4.11
C ASP A 174 34.34 1.96 3.94
N ALA A 175 33.44 2.09 2.96
CA ALA A 175 32.82 3.38 2.60
C ALA A 175 31.28 3.43 2.79
N ALA A 176 30.65 2.33 3.20
CA ALA A 176 29.21 2.24 3.36
C ALA A 176 28.71 3.18 4.48
N LEU A 177 27.64 3.92 4.20
CA LEU A 177 27.17 5.01 5.05
C LEU A 177 26.92 4.57 6.50
N PRO A 178 27.22 5.42 7.50
CA PRO A 178 26.90 5.10 8.88
C PRO A 178 25.40 4.81 9.02
N TRP A 179 25.08 3.66 9.61
CA TRP A 179 23.71 3.19 9.84
C TRP A 179 23.25 3.50 11.27
N ARG A 180 22.04 4.06 11.46
CA ARG A 180 21.49 4.33 12.80
C ARG A 180 20.06 3.78 12.98
N GLY A 181 19.91 2.86 13.93
CA GLY A 181 18.62 2.40 14.45
C GLY A 181 18.15 3.26 15.64
N ALA A 182 16.86 3.54 15.72
CA ALA A 182 16.27 4.23 16.86
C ALA A 182 16.46 3.41 18.14
N GLY A 183 17.30 3.91 19.05
CA GLY A 183 17.67 3.23 20.29
C GLY A 183 19.15 3.46 20.61
N THR A 184 19.55 4.70 20.90
CA THR A 184 20.82 4.93 21.59
C THR A 184 20.65 4.56 23.06
N ARG A 185 21.14 3.38 23.45
CA ARG A 185 21.76 3.12 24.75
C ARG A 185 22.55 1.79 24.71
N THR A 186 23.84 1.95 24.37
CA THR A 186 24.99 1.36 25.07
C THR A 186 25.51 -0.06 24.70
N LEU A 187 26.78 -0.03 24.23
CA LEU A 187 27.91 -0.98 24.24
C LEU A 187 27.84 -2.41 23.69
N GLY A 188 28.86 -2.74 22.88
CA GLY A 188 29.21 -4.08 22.39
C GLY A 188 28.40 -4.45 21.15
N ARG A 189 28.96 -4.66 19.96
CA ARG A 189 30.10 -5.51 19.68
C ARG A 189 30.56 -5.14 18.27
N ARG A 190 31.83 -4.75 18.13
CA ARG A 190 32.55 -4.82 16.86
C ARG A 190 32.68 -6.31 16.58
N LEU A 191 31.82 -6.86 15.74
CA LEU A 191 32.01 -8.18 15.16
C LEU A 191 32.29 -7.94 13.69
N THR A 192 33.53 -8.18 13.30
CA THR A 192 33.96 -8.60 11.97
C THR A 192 32.81 -8.69 10.94
N GLY A 193 32.63 -7.62 10.17
CA GLY A 193 31.54 -7.50 9.19
C GLY A 193 30.89 -6.13 9.30
N GLY A 194 31.41 -5.15 8.56
CA GLY A 194 30.82 -3.82 8.41
C GLY A 194 29.31 -3.88 8.16
N TYR A 195 28.61 -2.85 8.63
CA TYR A 195 27.16 -2.74 8.54
C TYR A 195 26.71 -2.81 7.07
N THR A 196 26.47 -4.01 6.55
CA THR A 196 25.62 -4.22 5.37
C THR A 196 24.24 -3.67 5.72
N ALA A 197 23.40 -3.33 4.75
CA ALA A 197 22.03 -2.86 4.98
C ALA A 197 21.15 -3.98 5.57
N LEU A 198 21.51 -4.50 6.75
CA LEU A 198 20.98 -5.69 7.39
C LEU A 198 20.92 -6.90 6.45
N GLY A 199 21.97 -7.12 5.65
CA GLY A 199 22.03 -8.19 4.67
C GLY A 199 21.27 -7.95 3.35
N HIS A 200 20.80 -6.72 3.08
CA HIS A 200 20.15 -6.37 1.82
C HIS A 200 21.15 -5.75 0.84
N ASP A 201 21.04 -6.11 -0.44
CA ASP A 201 21.83 -5.54 -1.54
C ASP A 201 21.17 -4.30 -2.15
N HIS A 202 19.90 -4.04 -1.79
CA HIS A 202 19.14 -2.89 -2.27
C HIS A 202 18.47 -2.16 -1.10
N VAL A 203 18.52 -0.82 -1.14
CA VAL A 203 17.78 0.02 -0.19
C VAL A 203 16.98 1.09 -0.93
N LEU A 204 15.80 1.39 -0.40
CA LEU A 204 14.90 2.41 -0.92
C LEU A 204 14.75 3.55 0.11
N PRO A 205 15.39 4.70 -0.13
CA PRO A 205 15.34 5.85 0.78
C PRO A 205 14.04 6.67 0.66
N GLU A 206 13.50 7.08 1.81
CA GLU A 206 12.27 7.89 1.92
C GLU A 206 12.44 9.28 1.29
N LEU A 207 11.62 9.56 0.27
CA LEU A 207 11.54 10.87 -0.38
C LEU A 207 10.94 11.91 0.57
N MET A 208 9.75 11.64 1.09
CA MET A 208 9.00 12.59 1.92
C MET A 208 7.96 11.88 2.80
N ARG A 209 7.20 12.67 3.57
CA ARG A 209 6.05 12.19 4.35
C ARG A 209 4.83 13.04 4.09
N LEU A 210 3.68 12.43 4.21
CA LEU A 210 2.40 13.09 4.43
C LEU A 210 2.06 12.85 5.90
N ARG A 211 2.22 13.87 6.74
CA ARG A 211 2.10 13.71 8.20
C ARG A 211 0.67 13.84 8.65
N ALA A 212 0.16 12.84 9.36
CA ALA A 212 -1.13 12.96 10.03
C ALA A 212 -1.10 14.05 11.12
N GLY A 213 -2.16 14.84 11.19
CA GLY A 213 -2.32 15.88 12.22
C GLY A 213 -2.29 15.32 13.64
N VAL A 214 -1.39 15.81 14.49
CA VAL A 214 -1.24 15.37 15.89
C VAL A 214 -2.39 15.80 16.80
N ARG A 215 -3.15 16.84 16.42
CA ARG A 215 -4.23 17.46 17.22
C ARG A 215 -5.53 16.66 17.25
N ALA A 216 -5.61 15.56 16.50
CA ALA A 216 -6.80 14.69 16.44
C ALA A 216 -6.98 13.77 17.66
N GLY A 217 -6.00 13.69 18.57
CA GLY A 217 -6.09 12.90 19.80
C GLY A 217 -6.45 11.44 19.54
N LEU A 218 -7.40 10.91 20.33
CA LEU A 218 -7.90 9.53 20.22
C LEU A 218 -8.76 9.28 18.97
N ARG A 219 -9.27 10.33 18.32
CA ARG A 219 -10.09 10.20 17.09
C ARG A 219 -9.26 10.11 15.82
N ARG A 220 -7.94 10.25 15.91
CA ARG A 220 -7.00 10.14 14.77
C ARG A 220 -7.22 8.84 14.00
N LEU A 221 -7.16 8.92 12.68
CA LEU A 221 -7.14 7.73 11.81
C LEU A 221 -5.87 6.93 12.04
N ARG A 222 -6.00 5.62 12.27
CA ARG A 222 -4.87 4.69 12.17
C ARG A 222 -4.73 4.24 10.72
N TRP A 223 -3.59 4.55 10.13
CA TRP A 223 -3.28 4.23 8.74
C TRP A 223 -2.83 2.77 8.67
N SER A 224 -3.78 1.86 8.43
CA SER A 224 -3.51 0.43 8.42
C SER A 224 -3.15 -0.06 7.03
N PHE A 225 -3.91 0.34 6.02
CA PHE A 225 -3.66 -0.02 4.63
C PHE A 225 -3.91 1.16 3.69
N LEU A 226 -3.39 1.04 2.47
CA LEU A 226 -3.48 2.04 1.42
C LEU A 226 -3.81 1.36 0.11
N SER A 227 -4.51 2.06 -0.77
CA SER A 227 -4.77 1.58 -2.13
C SER A 227 -4.90 2.75 -3.08
N VAL A 228 -4.67 2.47 -4.36
CA VAL A 228 -4.97 3.40 -5.45
C VAL A 228 -6.14 2.83 -6.22
N GLY A 229 -7.04 3.72 -6.61
CA GLY A 229 -8.07 3.36 -7.55
C GLY A 229 -8.61 4.59 -8.24
N GLU A 230 -9.70 4.36 -8.95
CA GLU A 230 -10.46 5.41 -9.60
C GLU A 230 -11.85 5.42 -8.98
N LEU A 231 -12.25 6.57 -8.45
CA LEU A 231 -13.59 6.82 -7.92
C LEU A 231 -14.23 7.90 -8.77
N ASP A 232 -15.35 7.56 -9.43
CA ASP A 232 -16.08 8.43 -10.36
C ASP A 232 -15.16 9.12 -11.39
N GLY A 233 -14.34 8.34 -12.10
CA GLY A 233 -13.41 8.85 -13.11
C GLY A 233 -12.19 9.59 -12.58
N ARG A 234 -11.99 9.67 -11.26
CA ARG A 234 -10.91 10.45 -10.64
C ARG A 234 -9.94 9.55 -9.88
N PRO A 235 -8.62 9.68 -10.12
CA PRO A 235 -7.62 8.91 -9.39
C PRO A 235 -7.63 9.33 -7.91
N CYS A 236 -7.64 8.34 -7.02
CA CYS A 236 -7.66 8.56 -5.59
C CYS A 236 -6.69 7.65 -4.86
N LEU A 237 -6.21 8.15 -3.72
CA LEU A 237 -5.55 7.35 -2.69
C LEU A 237 -6.59 7.04 -1.61
N VAL A 238 -6.85 5.77 -1.39
CA VAL A 238 -7.70 5.27 -0.31
C VAL A 238 -6.81 4.94 0.88
N ALA A 239 -7.24 5.31 2.08
CA ALA A 239 -6.63 4.90 3.33
C ALA A 239 -7.66 4.28 4.25
N GLY A 240 -7.32 3.13 4.82
CA GLY A 240 -8.21 2.42 5.73
C GLY A 240 -7.62 2.19 7.12
N GLU A 241 -8.53 2.08 8.08
CA GLU A 241 -8.22 1.75 9.47
C GLU A 241 -8.62 0.31 9.77
N TYR A 242 -7.67 -0.47 10.29
CA TYR A 242 -7.98 -1.75 10.91
C TYR A 242 -8.71 -1.50 12.23
N GLY A 243 -9.80 -2.24 12.43
CA GLY A 243 -10.51 -2.25 13.70
C GLY A 243 -10.97 -3.65 14.09
N ARG A 244 -10.96 -3.95 15.38
CA ARG A 244 -11.49 -5.23 15.90
C ARG A 244 -13.02 -5.23 15.86
N LYS A 245 -13.62 -6.40 16.11
CA LYS A 245 -15.08 -6.49 16.32
C LYS A 245 -15.50 -5.52 17.43
N GLY A 246 -16.55 -4.72 17.17
CA GLY A 246 -17.05 -3.69 18.10
C GLY A 246 -16.36 -2.33 17.98
N SER A 247 -15.39 -2.17 17.06
CA SER A 247 -14.89 -0.84 16.67
C SER A 247 -15.63 -0.33 15.43
N THR A 248 -15.39 0.93 15.08
CA THR A 248 -15.93 1.60 13.89
C THR A 248 -14.80 1.95 12.91
N PRO A 249 -14.24 0.96 12.18
CA PRO A 249 -13.25 1.17 11.13
C PRO A 249 -13.71 2.22 10.11
N ARG A 250 -12.74 2.92 9.53
CA ARG A 250 -13.00 4.02 8.59
C ARG A 250 -12.20 3.83 7.32
N LEU A 251 -12.78 4.31 6.22
CA LEU A 251 -12.11 4.53 4.94
C LEU A 251 -12.09 6.03 4.67
N ALA A 252 -10.96 6.55 4.20
CA ALA A 252 -10.80 7.95 3.82
C ALA A 252 -10.21 8.02 2.40
N VAL A 253 -10.86 8.79 1.52
CA VAL A 253 -10.49 8.97 0.12
C VAL A 253 -9.81 10.31 -0.05
N TYR A 254 -8.62 10.33 -0.63
CA TYR A 254 -7.91 11.56 -0.99
C TYR A 254 -7.82 11.64 -2.51
N ALA A 255 -8.33 12.72 -3.09
CA ALA A 255 -8.11 12.99 -4.50
C ALA A 255 -6.60 13.12 -4.78
N LEU A 256 -6.13 12.49 -5.86
CA LEU A 256 -4.75 12.64 -6.33
C LEU A 256 -4.68 13.77 -7.35
N ASP A 257 -3.66 14.60 -7.25
CA ASP A 257 -3.30 15.55 -8.30
C ASP A 257 -2.67 14.77 -9.47
N PRO A 258 -3.31 14.75 -10.66
CA PRO A 258 -2.84 13.95 -11.79
C PRO A 258 -1.47 14.38 -12.32
N ARG A 259 -1.02 15.62 -12.04
CA ARG A 259 0.28 16.11 -12.50
C ARG A 259 1.43 15.62 -11.64
N THR A 260 1.19 15.48 -10.34
CA THR A 260 2.25 15.16 -9.37
C THR A 260 2.14 13.73 -8.84
N GLY A 261 0.97 13.12 -8.98
CA GLY A 261 0.63 11.82 -8.40
C GLY A 261 0.46 11.86 -6.88
N LEU A 262 0.57 13.03 -6.24
CA LEU A 262 0.43 13.24 -4.79
C LEU A 262 -1.02 13.60 -4.42
N PRO A 263 -1.47 13.36 -3.17
CA PRO A 263 -2.75 13.86 -2.71
C PRO A 263 -2.87 15.38 -2.87
N ALA A 264 -4.01 15.83 -3.40
CA ALA A 264 -4.29 17.23 -3.66
C ALA A 264 -4.12 18.08 -2.39
N VAL A 265 -3.48 19.23 -2.56
CA VAL A 265 -3.17 20.16 -1.47
C VAL A 265 -4.08 21.38 -1.59
N ASP A 266 -4.81 21.69 -0.53
CA ASP A 266 -5.66 22.88 -0.45
C ASP A 266 -4.84 24.17 -0.14
N PRO A 267 -5.47 25.36 -0.18
CA PRO A 267 -4.76 26.62 0.08
C PRO A 267 -4.06 26.73 1.45
N ASP A 268 -4.43 25.91 2.45
CA ASP A 268 -3.75 25.86 3.75
C ASP A 268 -2.49 24.98 3.74
N GLY A 269 -2.14 24.37 2.60
CA GLY A 269 -1.04 23.42 2.51
C GLY A 269 -1.37 22.04 3.09
N ARG A 270 -2.65 21.64 3.10
CA ARG A 270 -3.12 20.38 3.70
C ARG A 270 -3.75 19.48 2.64
N CYS A 271 -3.66 18.17 2.84
CA CYS A 271 -4.45 17.20 2.08
C CYS A 271 -5.61 16.75 2.98
N ARG A 272 -6.83 17.11 2.59
CA ARG A 272 -8.06 16.71 3.25
C ARG A 272 -8.74 15.62 2.41
N PRO A 273 -9.36 14.61 3.04
CA PRO A 273 -10.10 13.62 2.28
C PRO A 273 -11.30 14.29 1.60
N VAL A 274 -11.63 13.82 0.40
CA VAL A 274 -12.85 14.20 -0.30
C VAL A 274 -14.06 13.40 0.20
N GLU A 275 -13.83 12.17 0.66
CA GLU A 275 -14.84 11.30 1.25
C GLU A 275 -14.29 10.57 2.47
N VAL A 276 -15.17 10.34 3.45
CA VAL A 276 -14.88 9.50 4.61
C VAL A 276 -16.09 8.61 4.85
N HIS A 277 -15.86 7.31 4.89
CA HIS A 277 -16.88 6.32 5.20
C HIS A 277 -16.57 5.73 6.57
N GLU A 278 -17.46 5.94 7.52
CA GLU A 278 -17.38 5.37 8.87
C GLU A 278 -18.11 4.02 8.92
N ASP A 279 -18.02 3.31 10.04
CA ASP A 279 -18.73 2.04 10.28
C ASP A 279 -18.48 0.93 9.24
N GLN A 280 -17.24 0.88 8.73
CA GLN A 280 -16.81 -0.12 7.76
C GLN A 280 -16.59 -1.49 8.43
N PRO A 281 -16.58 -2.60 7.66
CA PRO A 281 -16.43 -3.93 8.22
C PRO A 281 -15.22 -4.06 9.16
N PRO A 282 -15.36 -4.77 10.30
CA PRO A 282 -14.22 -5.00 11.18
C PRO A 282 -13.19 -5.92 10.51
N ARG A 283 -11.94 -5.78 10.93
CA ARG A 283 -10.80 -6.61 10.51
C ARG A 283 -10.47 -6.53 9.02
N MET A 284 -10.85 -5.44 8.36
CA MET A 284 -10.35 -5.12 7.02
C MET A 284 -8.83 -5.03 7.03
N GLN A 285 -8.21 -5.58 5.99
CA GLN A 285 -6.76 -5.57 5.81
C GLN A 285 -6.32 -4.85 4.53
N GLY A 286 -7.20 -4.75 3.54
CA GLY A 286 -6.98 -4.02 2.31
C GLY A 286 -8.30 -3.53 1.72
N ALA A 287 -8.18 -2.58 0.79
CA ALA A 287 -9.29 -2.09 -0.02
C ALA A 287 -8.80 -1.90 -1.46
N ALA A 288 -9.67 -2.09 -2.44
CA ALA A 288 -9.45 -1.67 -3.81
C ALA A 288 -10.75 -1.10 -4.36
N VAL A 289 -10.66 -0.09 -5.22
CA VAL A 289 -11.83 0.60 -5.79
C VAL A 289 -11.68 0.69 -7.30
N ALA A 290 -12.76 0.40 -8.03
CA ALA A 290 -12.87 0.58 -9.47
C ALA A 290 -14.25 1.13 -9.81
N GLY A 291 -14.29 2.37 -10.32
CA GLY A 291 -15.54 3.11 -10.45
C GLY A 291 -16.16 3.36 -9.07
N SER A 292 -17.43 3.01 -8.90
CA SER A 292 -18.13 3.12 -7.62
C SER A 292 -17.99 1.87 -6.74
N THR A 293 -17.45 0.76 -7.26
CA THR A 293 -17.41 -0.52 -6.54
C THR A 293 -16.11 -0.72 -5.76
N TRP A 294 -16.27 -1.07 -4.49
CA TRP A 294 -15.22 -1.32 -3.51
C TRP A 294 -15.09 -2.81 -3.23
N TYR A 295 -13.85 -3.26 -3.06
CA TYR A 295 -13.47 -4.62 -2.69
C TYR A 295 -12.61 -4.57 -1.44
N LEU A 296 -13.08 -5.16 -0.34
CA LEU A 296 -12.37 -5.13 0.94
C LEU A 296 -12.05 -6.56 1.38
N THR A 297 -10.78 -6.82 1.68
CA THR A 297 -10.35 -8.09 2.28
C THR A 297 -10.49 -7.98 3.79
N ALA A 298 -10.98 -9.02 4.45
CA ALA A 298 -11.09 -9.07 5.90
C ALA A 298 -10.54 -10.38 6.47
N SER A 299 -9.60 -10.26 7.42
CA SER A 299 -9.02 -11.41 8.10
C SER A 299 -9.90 -11.88 9.25
N THR A 300 -10.13 -13.19 9.33
CA THR A 300 -10.88 -13.83 10.42
C THR A 300 -9.97 -14.42 11.49
N GLY A 301 -8.65 -14.29 11.34
CA GLY A 301 -7.62 -14.83 12.23
C GLY A 301 -6.96 -16.10 11.70
N GLU A 302 -5.90 -16.53 12.37
CA GLU A 302 -5.12 -17.71 11.99
C GLU A 302 -5.99 -18.96 11.91
N GLY A 303 -5.79 -19.77 10.87
CA GLY A 303 -6.51 -21.03 10.65
C GLY A 303 -7.94 -20.87 10.14
N ASN A 304 -8.48 -19.66 10.06
CA ASN A 304 -9.83 -19.38 9.58
C ASN A 304 -9.80 -18.77 8.16
N PRO A 305 -10.67 -19.19 7.23
CA PRO A 305 -10.83 -18.54 5.93
C PRO A 305 -11.31 -17.09 6.07
N GLY A 306 -10.71 -16.17 5.31
CA GLY A 306 -11.09 -14.76 5.31
C GLY A 306 -12.30 -14.44 4.43
N ASP A 307 -12.79 -13.21 4.57
CA ASP A 307 -13.98 -12.73 3.86
C ASP A 307 -13.59 -11.68 2.81
N LEU A 308 -14.37 -11.63 1.73
CA LEU A 308 -14.33 -10.55 0.75
C LEU A 308 -15.63 -9.74 0.85
N HIS A 309 -15.54 -8.42 0.99
CA HIS A 309 -16.69 -7.53 0.96
C HIS A 309 -16.71 -6.76 -0.36
N VAL A 310 -17.86 -6.70 -1.03
CA VAL A 310 -18.00 -6.05 -2.35
C VAL A 310 -19.25 -5.17 -2.39
N GLY A 311 -19.15 -3.97 -2.94
CA GLY A 311 -20.27 -3.03 -3.14
C GLY A 311 -19.84 -1.59 -2.91
N THR A 312 -20.75 -0.74 -2.42
CA THR A 312 -20.43 0.64 -2.03
C THR A 312 -20.32 0.75 -0.50
N PRO A 313 -19.55 1.70 0.05
CA PRO A 313 -19.48 1.90 1.49
C PRO A 313 -20.87 2.14 2.09
N GLY A 314 -21.23 1.37 3.12
CA GLY A 314 -22.58 1.35 3.70
C GLY A 314 -23.54 0.31 3.09
N HIS A 315 -23.24 -0.19 1.89
CA HIS A 315 -24.02 -1.21 1.20
C HIS A 315 -23.10 -2.31 0.62
N LEU A 316 -22.32 -2.94 1.50
CA LEU A 316 -21.37 -4.00 1.14
C LEU A 316 -21.99 -5.39 1.30
N ARG A 317 -21.89 -6.22 0.26
CA ARG A 317 -22.16 -7.67 0.35
C ARG A 317 -20.93 -8.39 0.89
N ARG A 318 -21.12 -9.19 1.94
CA ARG A 318 -20.07 -10.06 2.49
C ARG A 318 -20.09 -11.43 1.84
N HIS A 319 -19.03 -11.78 1.14
CA HIS A 319 -18.73 -13.13 0.68
C HIS A 319 -17.89 -13.86 1.73
N ARG A 320 -18.57 -14.66 2.54
CA ARG A 320 -17.97 -15.26 3.75
C ARG A 320 -17.04 -16.44 3.44
N GLY A 321 -15.84 -16.43 4.01
CA GLY A 321 -14.89 -17.54 3.99
C GLY A 321 -14.44 -17.93 2.58
N VAL A 322 -14.30 -16.95 1.69
CA VAL A 322 -13.92 -17.18 0.28
C VAL A 322 -12.43 -16.99 0.06
N LEU A 323 -11.75 -16.25 0.95
CA LEU A 323 -10.32 -16.00 0.90
C LEU A 323 -9.54 -17.06 1.71
N PRO A 324 -8.24 -17.25 1.42
CA PRO A 324 -7.36 -18.07 2.25
C PRO A 324 -7.25 -17.53 3.69
N THR A 325 -6.55 -18.26 4.57
CA THR A 325 -6.38 -17.82 5.96
C THR A 325 -5.38 -16.67 6.10
N GLY A 326 -5.75 -15.66 6.89
CA GLY A 326 -4.97 -14.44 7.08
C GLY A 326 -4.74 -13.65 5.80
N PRO A 327 -5.80 -13.33 5.01
CA PRO A 327 -5.64 -12.45 3.87
C PRO A 327 -5.29 -11.05 4.37
N GLU A 328 -4.36 -10.40 3.70
CA GLU A 328 -3.94 -9.03 4.01
C GLU A 328 -4.38 -8.06 2.91
N ASP A 329 -3.50 -7.13 2.53
CA ASP A 329 -3.79 -6.08 1.56
C ASP A 329 -4.17 -6.61 0.16
N VAL A 330 -4.75 -5.75 -0.66
CA VAL A 330 -5.26 -6.08 -2.01
C VAL A 330 -5.04 -4.92 -2.98
N ASP A 331 -4.66 -5.22 -4.21
CA ASP A 331 -4.46 -4.21 -5.26
C ASP A 331 -4.86 -4.72 -6.65
N TRP A 332 -5.07 -3.81 -7.59
CA TRP A 332 -5.46 -4.12 -8.96
C TRP A 332 -4.27 -4.53 -9.82
N ALA A 333 -4.33 -5.72 -10.42
CA ALA A 333 -3.53 -6.00 -11.62
C ALA A 333 -4.22 -5.45 -12.87
N ARG A 334 -5.53 -5.68 -12.98
CA ARG A 334 -6.38 -5.15 -14.06
C ARG A 334 -7.65 -4.59 -13.42
N PRO A 335 -7.79 -3.26 -13.31
CA PRO A 335 -8.95 -2.62 -12.67
C PRO A 335 -10.29 -3.17 -13.19
N GLY A 336 -11.18 -3.56 -12.27
CA GLY A 336 -12.49 -4.13 -12.61
C GLY A 336 -12.49 -5.60 -13.04
N GLU A 337 -11.33 -6.23 -13.22
CA GLU A 337 -11.22 -7.62 -13.69
C GLU A 337 -10.47 -8.54 -12.71
N GLU A 338 -9.29 -8.13 -12.27
CA GLU A 338 -8.40 -8.98 -11.48
C GLU A 338 -7.70 -8.19 -10.38
N LEU A 339 -7.99 -8.59 -9.14
CA LEU A 339 -7.26 -8.18 -7.96
C LEU A 339 -6.17 -9.18 -7.62
N TRP A 340 -5.17 -8.73 -6.89
CA TRP A 340 -4.19 -9.60 -6.25
C TRP A 340 -4.21 -9.36 -4.75
N CYS A 341 -4.08 -10.45 -3.99
CA CYS A 341 -4.07 -10.45 -2.53
C CYS A 341 -2.94 -11.36 -2.03
N GLN A 342 -2.66 -11.27 -0.73
CA GLN A 342 -1.64 -12.10 -0.09
C GLN A 342 -2.05 -12.56 1.31
N THR A 343 -1.28 -13.48 1.90
CA THR A 343 -1.50 -13.96 3.27
C THR A 343 -0.29 -13.87 4.20
N GLU A 344 -0.53 -13.71 5.51
CA GLU A 344 0.52 -13.38 6.49
C GLU A 344 1.18 -14.55 7.24
N TRP A 345 0.47 -15.66 7.42
CA TRP A 345 0.86 -16.69 8.39
C TRP A 345 2.04 -17.54 7.90
N PRO A 346 3.09 -17.76 8.72
CA PRO A 346 4.19 -18.66 8.37
C PRO A 346 3.71 -20.03 7.87
N GLY A 347 4.34 -20.57 6.83
CA GLY A 347 3.93 -21.81 6.16
C GLY A 347 2.66 -21.70 5.31
N ARG A 348 1.97 -20.57 5.37
CA ARG A 348 0.69 -20.28 4.71
C ARG A 348 0.70 -18.89 4.08
N ARG A 349 1.82 -18.57 3.42
CA ARG A 349 2.06 -17.30 2.74
C ARG A 349 1.92 -17.51 1.24
N TRP A 350 0.82 -17.02 0.70
CA TRP A 350 0.51 -17.07 -0.71
C TRP A 350 0.32 -15.66 -1.24
N VAL A 351 0.56 -15.50 -2.53
CA VAL A 351 0.21 -14.32 -3.32
C VAL A 351 -0.62 -14.81 -4.49
N PHE A 352 -1.83 -14.30 -4.64
CA PHE A 352 -2.84 -14.93 -5.50
C PHE A 352 -3.79 -13.92 -6.16
N PRO A 353 -4.27 -14.23 -7.37
CA PRO A 353 -5.27 -13.41 -8.04
C PRO A 353 -6.67 -13.73 -7.52
N ILE A 354 -7.57 -12.78 -7.69
CA ILE A 354 -9.02 -12.89 -7.48
C ILE A 354 -9.71 -12.34 -8.73
N ASP A 355 -10.46 -13.19 -9.44
CA ASP A 355 -11.35 -12.74 -10.52
C ASP A 355 -12.59 -12.11 -9.90
N VAL A 356 -12.68 -10.77 -9.96
CA VAL A 356 -13.73 -10.03 -9.26
C VAL A 356 -15.11 -10.22 -9.87
N ARG A 357 -15.20 -10.64 -11.13
CA ARG A 357 -16.48 -10.88 -11.84
C ARG A 357 -17.26 -12.04 -11.23
N ARG A 358 -16.59 -12.92 -10.49
CA ARG A 358 -17.20 -14.04 -9.75
C ARG A 358 -17.81 -13.62 -8.41
N TRP A 359 -17.57 -12.38 -7.98
CA TRP A 359 -17.91 -11.89 -6.63
C TRP A 359 -18.65 -10.55 -6.68
N PRO A 360 -19.87 -10.51 -7.26
CA PRO A 360 -20.62 -9.26 -7.37
C PRO A 360 -21.03 -8.69 -6.01
N GLY A 361 -21.20 -7.37 -5.95
CA GLY A 361 -21.82 -6.68 -4.83
C GLY A 361 -23.33 -6.96 -4.71
N PRO A 362 -24.06 -6.16 -3.91
CA PRO A 362 -25.52 -6.17 -3.91
C PRO A 362 -26.08 -5.74 -5.29
N PRO A 363 -27.26 -6.25 -5.70
CA PRO A 363 -27.94 -5.78 -6.91
C PRO A 363 -28.20 -4.26 -6.88
N GLY A 364 -28.04 -3.59 -8.01
CA GLY A 364 -28.34 -2.15 -8.18
C GLY A 364 -27.24 -1.17 -7.74
N ALA A 365 -26.07 -1.66 -7.29
CA ALA A 365 -24.95 -0.79 -6.92
C ALA A 365 -24.30 -0.07 -8.12
N ASP A 366 -24.36 -0.68 -9.31
CA ASP A 366 -23.77 -0.14 -10.55
C ASP A 366 -24.80 0.64 -11.40
N GLU A 367 -26.11 0.52 -11.14
CA GLU A 367 -27.18 1.15 -11.94
C GLU A 367 -27.45 2.62 -11.56
N ALA A 368 -26.98 3.07 -10.39
CA ALA A 368 -27.19 4.44 -9.93
C ALA A 368 -26.46 5.52 -10.77
N ASP A 369 -25.57 5.11 -11.68
CA ASP A 369 -24.71 6.02 -12.46
C ASP A 369 -25.11 6.14 -13.95
N GLY A 370 -26.11 5.38 -14.41
CA GLY A 370 -26.55 5.36 -15.82
C GLY A 370 -27.82 6.17 -16.14
N GLY A 371 -28.45 6.81 -15.15
CA GLY A 371 -29.85 7.23 -15.23
C GLY A 371 -30.15 8.73 -15.19
N ALA A 372 -29.15 9.62 -15.36
CA ALA A 372 -29.38 11.07 -15.24
C ALA A 372 -29.48 11.85 -16.56
N ASP A 373 -29.25 11.24 -17.73
CA ASP A 373 -29.32 11.92 -19.03
C ASP A 373 -30.22 11.17 -20.02
N ALA A 374 -31.54 11.25 -19.84
CA ALA A 374 -32.54 11.15 -20.93
C ALA A 374 -33.99 11.18 -20.38
N ALA A 375 -34.44 12.29 -19.79
CA ALA A 375 -35.87 12.54 -19.63
C ALA A 375 -36.14 14.04 -19.48
N GLY A 376 -36.24 14.77 -20.59
CA GLY A 376 -36.55 16.20 -20.53
C GLY A 376 -36.67 16.93 -21.86
N ALA A 377 -37.19 16.31 -22.91
CA ALA A 377 -37.59 17.04 -24.12
C ALA A 377 -38.91 16.49 -24.65
N GLY A 378 -39.99 17.00 -24.08
CA GLY A 378 -41.33 16.79 -24.62
C GLY A 378 -42.29 17.66 -23.85
N HIS A 379 -42.61 18.85 -24.36
CA HIS A 379 -43.93 19.44 -24.20
C HIS A 379 -44.29 20.23 -25.45
N ALA A 380 -45.47 19.89 -25.94
CA ALA A 380 -46.09 20.33 -27.16
C ALA A 380 -46.60 21.77 -27.09
N HIS A 381 -46.81 22.32 -28.28
CA HIS A 381 -47.60 23.50 -28.61
C HIS A 381 -48.85 23.73 -27.75
N PRO A 382 -49.28 24.99 -27.66
CA PRO A 382 -50.69 25.32 -27.83
C PRO A 382 -50.92 26.12 -29.11
N ALA A 383 -52.06 25.80 -29.73
CA ALA A 383 -52.66 26.51 -30.84
C ALA A 383 -53.02 27.96 -30.47
N GLY A 384 -52.82 28.88 -31.41
CA GLY A 384 -53.38 30.22 -31.39
C GLY A 384 -54.12 30.47 -32.69
N SER A 385 -55.44 30.46 -32.64
CA SER A 385 -56.35 30.83 -33.72
C SER A 385 -56.50 32.35 -33.84
N ALA A 386 -56.41 32.81 -35.09
CA ALA A 386 -57.05 33.95 -35.75
C ALA A 386 -57.75 35.07 -34.96
N GLY A 387 -57.53 36.32 -35.42
CA GLY A 387 -58.59 37.33 -35.49
C GLY A 387 -58.15 38.80 -35.54
N GLY A 388 -58.29 39.43 -36.71
CA GLY A 388 -58.73 40.84 -36.84
C GLY A 388 -57.68 41.90 -37.19
N GLY A 389 -57.87 42.57 -38.33
CA GLY A 389 -57.22 43.84 -38.69
C GLY A 389 -56.67 43.87 -40.10
#